data_AF-A0A5B7B6H2-F1
#
_entry.id   AF-A0A5B7B6H2-F1
#
_cell.length_a   1.000
_cell.length_b   1.000
_cell.length_c   1.000
_cell.angle_alpha   90.00
_cell.angle_beta   90.00
_cell.angle_gamma   90.00
#
_symmetry.space_group_name_H-M   'P 1'
#
loop_
_entity.id
_entity.type
_entity.pdbx_description
1 polymer ?
#
loop_
_entity_poly.entity_id
_entity_poly.type
_entity_poly.pdbx_seq_one_letter_code
_entity_poly.pdbx_strand_id
1 'polypeptide(L)'
;MHYLFIRIFKARGFAPNQSPYVKIRPSIGEISKPASHRPGESSANPEWHQVFRFGHNKPDSAKSNLEISVWDSSSEHFLGGVCFDLSEVPVRDPPDSPL
;
A
#
# COMPACT_ATOMS: atom_id res chain seq x y z
N MET A 1 5.49 -16.22 -14.54
CA MET A 1 5.44 -15.73 -13.15
C MET A 1 5.06 -14.26 -13.17
N HIS A 2 3.92 -13.89 -12.59
CA HIS A 2 3.51 -12.49 -12.51
C HIS A 2 3.85 -11.94 -11.11
N TYR A 3 4.12 -10.64 -11.06
CA TYR A 3 4.35 -9.93 -9.81
C TYR A 3 3.43 -8.72 -9.75
N LEU A 4 2.86 -8.51 -8.56
CA LEU A 4 2.14 -7.29 -8.25
C LEU A 4 3.12 -6.31 -7.61
N PHE A 5 3.25 -5.14 -8.23
CA PHE A 5 4.05 -4.04 -7.70
C PHE A 5 3.14 -2.96 -7.14
N ILE A 6 3.34 -2.61 -5.88
CA ILE A 6 2.56 -1.59 -5.19
C ILE A 6 3.52 -0.51 -4.75
N ARG A 7 3.31 0.72 -5.21
CA ARG A 7 4.07 1.89 -4.74
C ARG A 7 3.19 2.72 -3.82
N ILE A 8 3.58 2.82 -2.56
CA ILE A 8 2.92 3.69 -1.59
C ILE A 8 3.77 4.95 -1.48
N PHE A 9 3.21 6.06 -1.97
CA PHE A 9 3.92 7.33 -2.04
C PHE A 9 3.68 8.16 -0.78
N LYS A 10 2.46 8.69 -0.62
CA LYS A 10 2.06 9.51 0.53
C LYS A 10 0.55 9.47 0.71
N ALA A 11 0.10 9.88 1.89
CA ALA A 11 -1.30 10.16 2.17
C ALA A 11 -1.43 11.58 2.77
N ARG A 12 -2.64 12.15 2.76
CA ARG A 12 -2.88 13.55 3.12
C ARG A 12 -4.17 13.67 3.91
N GLY A 13 -4.26 14.72 4.73
CA GLY A 13 -5.50 15.08 5.43
C GLY A 13 -5.70 14.37 6.78
N PHE A 14 -4.62 13.94 7.43
CA PHE A 14 -4.68 13.37 8.77
C PHE A 14 -4.71 14.45 9.84
N ALA A 15 -5.23 14.09 11.02
CA ALA A 15 -5.18 14.98 12.17
C ALA A 15 -3.72 15.14 12.67
N PRO A 16 -3.37 16.29 13.26
CA PRO A 16 -2.10 16.45 13.93
C PRO A 16 -1.93 15.39 15.03
N ASN A 17 -0.69 14.94 15.26
CA ASN A 17 -0.29 13.94 16.26
C ASN A 17 -0.74 12.49 16.02
N GLN A 18 -1.24 12.16 14.82
CA GLN A 18 -1.41 10.75 14.43
C GLN A 18 -0.05 10.16 14.03
N SER A 19 0.14 8.87 14.33
CA SER A 19 1.29 8.04 13.94
C SER A 19 0.83 7.01 12.91
N PRO A 20 0.59 7.42 11.66
CA PRO A 20 0.01 6.56 10.65
C PRO A 20 0.99 5.45 10.22
N TYR A 21 0.50 4.22 10.10
CA TYR A 21 1.18 3.12 9.44
C TYR A 21 0.27 2.53 8.36
N VAL A 22 0.89 2.08 7.26
CA VAL A 22 0.16 1.42 6.18
C VAL A 22 0.22 -0.08 6.38
N LYS A 23 -0.93 -0.74 6.20
CA LYS A 23 -1.10 -2.17 6.15
C LYS A 23 -1.49 -2.56 4.73
N ILE A 24 -0.74 -3.48 4.14
CA ILE A 24 -0.96 -4.00 2.80
C ILE A 24 -1.25 -5.48 2.93
N ARG A 25 -2.44 -5.89 2.53
CA ARG A 25 -2.89 -7.28 2.59
C ARG A 25 -3.17 -7.78 1.17
N PRO A 26 -2.15 -8.34 0.48
CA PRO A 26 -2.37 -9.16 -0.70
C PRO A 26 -3.05 -10.49 -0.31
N SER A 27 -3.48 -11.27 -1.31
CA SER A 27 -4.11 -12.58 -1.08
C SER A 27 -3.22 -13.60 -0.34
N ILE A 28 -1.91 -13.35 -0.26
CA ILE A 28 -0.94 -14.24 0.40
C ILE A 28 -0.09 -13.40 1.36
N GLY A 29 -0.66 -13.08 2.52
CA GLY A 29 0.04 -12.46 3.65
C GLY A 29 -0.34 -11.00 3.91
N GLU A 30 0.42 -10.38 4.80
CA GLU A 30 0.21 -9.00 5.24
C GLU A 30 1.57 -8.37 5.55
N ILE A 31 1.76 -7.11 5.16
CA ILE A 31 2.92 -6.31 5.55
C ILE A 31 2.46 -4.96 6.09
N SER A 32 3.09 -4.52 7.17
CA SER A 32 2.84 -3.22 7.77
C SER A 32 4.11 -2.37 7.74
N LYS A 33 3.97 -1.08 7.44
CA LYS A 33 5.08 -0.12 7.41
C LYS A 33 4.68 1.22 8.01
N PRO A 34 5.44 1.74 9.00
CA PRO A 34 5.18 3.06 9.55
C PRO A 34 5.43 4.14 8.48
N ALA A 35 4.68 5.23 8.55
CA ALA A 35 4.98 6.43 7.77
C ALA A 35 6.29 7.06 8.23
N SER A 36 6.92 7.79 7.32
CA SER A 36 7.98 8.74 7.64
C SER A 36 7.46 10.17 7.52
N HIS A 37 8.02 11.04 8.35
CA HIS A 37 7.80 12.48 8.28
C HIS A 37 9.16 13.17 8.22
N ARG A 38 9.27 14.24 7.44
CA ARG A 38 10.48 15.06 7.47
C ARG A 38 10.52 15.85 8.79
N PRO A 39 11.70 15.99 9.41
CA PRO A 39 11.84 16.83 10.60
C PRO A 39 11.31 18.25 10.34
N GLY A 40 10.36 18.72 11.16
CA GLY A 40 9.76 20.05 11.03
C GLY A 40 8.52 20.14 10.12
N GLU A 41 8.11 19.05 9.45
CA GLU A 41 6.86 19.01 8.70
C GLU A 41 5.68 18.49 9.55
N SER A 42 4.47 18.93 9.19
CA SER A 42 3.25 18.49 9.87
C SER A 42 3.01 16.99 9.68
N SER A 43 2.63 16.30 10.76
CA SER A 43 2.23 14.88 10.72
C SER A 43 0.98 14.62 9.87
N ALA A 44 0.28 15.68 9.43
CA ALA A 44 -0.93 15.58 8.60
C ALA A 44 -0.69 15.00 7.20
N ASN A 45 0.57 14.93 6.74
CA ASN A 45 0.95 14.48 5.40
C ASN A 45 2.07 13.41 5.45
N PRO A 46 1.78 12.19 5.93
CA PRO A 46 2.74 11.09 5.97
C PRO A 46 3.23 10.66 4.58
N GLU A 47 4.51 10.31 4.47
CA GLU A 47 5.12 9.78 3.26
C GLU A 47 5.78 8.41 3.51
N TRP A 48 5.71 7.50 2.54
CA TRP A 48 6.36 6.17 2.59
C TRP A 48 7.43 6.00 1.53
N HIS A 49 7.17 6.49 0.30
CA HIS A 49 8.06 6.31 -0.87
C HIS A 49 8.56 4.88 -1.09
N GLN A 50 7.77 3.87 -0.71
CA GLN A 50 8.20 2.47 -0.72
C GLN A 50 7.50 1.69 -1.82
N VAL A 51 8.25 0.80 -2.46
CA VAL A 51 7.74 -0.16 -3.44
C VAL A 51 7.76 -1.55 -2.82
N PHE A 52 6.63 -2.24 -2.92
CA PHE A 52 6.43 -3.61 -2.48
C PHE A 52 6.24 -4.50 -3.69
N ARG A 53 6.74 -5.73 -3.59
CA ARG A 53 6.62 -6.75 -4.63
C ARG A 53 6.02 -8.01 -4.02
N PHE A 54 4.90 -8.45 -4.57
CA PHE A 54 4.23 -9.68 -4.17
C PHE A 54 4.21 -10.67 -5.33
N GLY A 55 4.53 -11.93 -5.05
CA GLY A 55 4.38 -13.01 -6.02
C GLY A 55 2.89 -13.24 -6.29
N HIS A 56 2.48 -13.16 -7.55
CA HIS A 56 1.12 -13.47 -7.96
C HIS A 56 1.10 -14.90 -8.49
N ASN A 57 0.88 -15.86 -7.59
CA ASN A 57 0.62 -17.25 -7.94
C ASN A 57 -0.90 -17.40 -8.13
N LYS A 58 -1.34 -17.86 -9.31
CA LYS A 58 -2.72 -18.21 -9.60
C LYS A 58 -2.97 -19.68 -9.24
N PRO A 59 -3.61 -20.01 -8.11
CA PRO A 59 -4.29 -21.28 -8.00
C PRO A 59 -5.81 -21.15 -8.25
N ASP A 60 -6.44 -20.02 -7.91
CA ASP A 60 -7.86 -19.80 -8.14
C ASP A 60 -8.18 -18.30 -8.29
N SER A 61 -8.43 -17.87 -9.54
CA SER A 61 -8.66 -16.48 -9.96
C SER A 61 -9.98 -15.88 -9.46
N ALA A 62 -10.66 -16.52 -8.51
CA ALA A 62 -12.04 -16.19 -8.19
C ALA A 62 -12.20 -14.95 -7.30
N LYS A 63 -11.27 -14.64 -6.37
CA LYS A 63 -11.34 -13.44 -5.48
C LYS A 63 -9.98 -13.08 -4.89
N SER A 64 -9.05 -12.59 -5.70
CA SER A 64 -7.82 -11.99 -5.16
C SER A 64 -8.02 -10.50 -4.96
N ASN A 65 -8.48 -10.11 -3.77
CA ASN A 65 -8.58 -8.70 -3.39
C ASN A 65 -7.23 -8.22 -2.83
N LEU A 66 -6.88 -6.97 -3.12
CA LEU A 66 -5.80 -6.22 -2.51
C LEU A 66 -6.39 -5.16 -1.60
N GLU A 67 -6.14 -5.26 -0.30
CA GLU A 67 -6.51 -4.23 0.66
C GLU A 67 -5.28 -3.41 1.04
N ILE A 68 -5.41 -2.08 0.99
CA ILE A 68 -4.43 -1.13 1.48
C ILE A 68 -5.14 -0.24 2.49
N SER A 69 -4.76 -0.32 3.76
CA SER A 69 -5.36 0.47 4.84
C SER A 69 -4.31 1.24 5.62
N VAL A 70 -4.71 2.38 6.17
CA VAL A 70 -3.89 3.23 7.03
C VAL A 70 -4.50 3.22 8.42
N TRP A 71 -3.66 3.02 9.42
CA TRP A 71 -4.04 2.89 10.81
C TRP A 71 -3.16 3.80 11.66
N ASP A 72 -3.69 4.26 12.79
CA ASP A 72 -2.88 4.97 13.77
C ASP A 72 -2.26 3.98 14.76
N SER A 73 -0.93 3.97 14.91
CA SER A 73 -0.25 3.04 15.82
C SER A 73 -0.47 3.35 17.30
N SER A 74 -0.90 4.57 17.63
CA SER A 74 -1.09 4.96 19.04
C SER A 74 -2.46 4.54 19.58
N SER A 75 -3.50 4.66 18.74
CA SER A 75 -4.89 4.34 19.10
C SER A 75 -5.42 3.07 18.45
N GLU A 76 -4.67 2.44 17.55
CA GLU A 76 -5.11 1.34 16.68
C GLU A 76 -6.42 1.68 15.91
N HIS A 77 -6.63 2.97 15.65
CA HIS A 77 -7.81 3.46 14.94
C HIS A 77 -7.61 3.38 13.42
N PHE A 78 -8.63 2.90 12.72
CA PHE A 78 -8.65 2.88 11.25
C PHE A 78 -8.80 4.30 10.70
N LEU A 79 -7.82 4.75 9.90
CA LEU A 79 -7.79 6.10 9.34
C LEU A 79 -8.30 6.17 7.89
N GLY A 80 -8.43 5.02 7.23
CA GLY A 80 -8.92 4.92 5.86
C GLY A 80 -8.26 3.79 5.09
N GLY A 81 -8.84 3.43 3.96
CA GLY A 81 -8.30 2.36 3.13
C GLY A 81 -9.01 2.25 1.79
N VAL A 82 -8.40 1.47 0.93
CA VAL A 82 -8.90 1.16 -0.41
C VAL A 82 -8.76 -0.34 -0.65
N CYS A 83 -9.70 -0.89 -1.41
CA CYS A 83 -9.70 -2.28 -1.82
C CYS A 83 -9.75 -2.34 -3.34
N PHE A 84 -8.92 -3.19 -3.93
CA PHE A 84 -8.87 -3.41 -5.38
C PHE A 84 -9.13 -4.88 -5.68
N ASP A 85 -9.91 -5.14 -6.72
CA ASP A 85 -9.91 -6.46 -7.34
C ASP A 85 -8.66 -6.57 -8.23
N LEU A 86 -7.84 -7.61 -8.03
CA LEU A 86 -6.63 -7.80 -8.84
C LEU A 86 -6.94 -8.06 -10.32
N SER A 87 -8.17 -8.44 -10.68
CA SER A 87 -8.60 -8.56 -12.08
C SER A 87 -8.71 -7.21 -12.80
N GLU A 88 -8.92 -6.12 -12.05
CA GLU A 88 -8.98 -4.75 -12.59
C GLU A 88 -7.58 -4.11 -12.71
N VAL A 89 -6.56 -4.72 -12.10
CA VAL A 89 -5.19 -4.21 -12.18
C VAL A 89 -4.60 -4.59 -13.53
N PRO A 90 -4.27 -3.60 -14.40
CA PRO A 90 -3.74 -3.89 -15.72
C PRO A 90 -2.39 -4.59 -15.60
N VAL A 91 -2.19 -5.63 -16.42
CA VAL A 91 -0.87 -6.24 -16.58
C VAL A 91 0.02 -5.21 -17.25
N ARG A 92 1.14 -4.88 -16.62
CA ARG A 92 2.18 -4.09 -17.28
C ARG A 92 2.79 -4.95 -18.38
N ASP A 93 2.51 -4.60 -19.63
CA ASP A 93 3.35 -5.05 -20.73
C ASP A 93 4.76 -4.49 -20.54
N PRO A 94 5.80 -5.29 -20.78
CA PRO A 94 7.17 -4.80 -20.69
C PRO A 94 7.29 -3.58 -21.62
N PRO A 95 7.86 -2.46 -21.16
CA PRO A 95 8.14 -1.38 -22.09
C PRO A 95 9.09 -1.90 -23.18
N ASP A 96 8.79 -1.60 -24.44
CA ASP A 96 9.64 -1.82 -25.61
C ASP A 96 10.92 -0.95 -25.60
N SER A 97 11.52 -0.70 -24.42
CA SER A 97 12.86 -0.12 -24.35
C SER A 97 13.50 -0.29 -22.97
N PRO A 98 14.83 -0.47 -22.96
CA PRO A 98 15.59 -0.59 -21.74
C PRO A 98 15.72 0.79 -21.07
N LEU A 99 15.78 0.75 -19.74
CA LEU A 99 16.45 1.77 -18.95
C LEU A 99 17.87 2.05 -19.50
#